data_AF-A0A9P5Z3H2-F1
#
_entry.id   AF-A0A9P5Z3H2-F1
#
_cell.length_a   1.000
_cell.length_b   1.000
_cell.length_c   1.000
_cell.angle_alpha   90.00
_cell.angle_beta   90.00
_cell.angle_gamma   90.00
#
_symmetry.space_group_name_H-M   'P 1'
#
loop_
_entity.id
_entity.type
_entity.pdbx_description
1 polymer ?
#
loop_
_entity_poly.entity_id
_entity_poly.type
_entity_poly.pdbx_seq_one_letter_code
_entity_poly.pdbx_strand_id
1 'polypeptide(L)'
;MGWGINAGLLRYGPEWRSHRRIYQQAFKPESSLNYRLIQAKKIRDFLNVIMSAMYDHDVALKDDFFVQVSEAAVSRLAYLIVPGATVVNMFPILRFIPSWFPGVGFKRFCSETQKLVEQMRNAPLASMEAKMREGKAPNCIVADLFENCKSEEERVKIGDVAGTSFAAAADTKSKLRPKEG
;
A
#
# COMPACT_ATOMS: atom_id res chain seq x y z
N MET A 1 -31.45 3.78 -21.02
CA MET A 1 -30.41 3.57 -19.99
C MET A 1 -29.03 4.11 -20.39
N GLY A 2 -28.65 4.22 -21.68
CA GLY A 2 -27.41 4.93 -22.07
C GLY A 2 -26.09 4.20 -21.78
N TRP A 3 -26.12 3.13 -20.97
CA TRP A 3 -24.97 2.26 -20.65
C TRP A 3 -24.43 1.41 -21.82
N GLY A 4 -24.99 1.55 -23.03
CA GLY A 4 -24.52 0.86 -24.24
C GLY A 4 -23.10 1.24 -24.68
N ILE A 5 -22.53 2.31 -24.11
CA ILE A 5 -21.12 2.71 -24.33
C ILE A 5 -20.11 1.88 -23.52
N ASN A 6 -20.58 1.13 -22.51
CA ASN A 6 -19.70 0.37 -21.63
C ASN A 6 -19.27 -0.93 -22.31
N ALA A 7 -17.99 -1.04 -22.66
CA ALA A 7 -17.44 -2.23 -23.31
C ALA A 7 -17.58 -3.53 -22.50
N GLY A 8 -17.74 -3.45 -21.18
CA GLY A 8 -18.01 -4.60 -20.31
C GLY A 8 -19.47 -5.07 -20.31
N LEU A 9 -20.41 -4.22 -20.73
CA LEU A 9 -21.84 -4.55 -20.82
C LEU A 9 -22.29 -4.83 -22.27
N LEU A 10 -21.44 -4.53 -23.25
CA LEU A 10 -21.69 -4.87 -24.65
C LEU A 10 -21.74 -6.39 -24.84
N ARG A 11 -22.76 -6.85 -25.57
CA ARG A 11 -22.79 -8.24 -26.06
C ARG A 11 -21.62 -8.46 -27.00
N TYR A 12 -21.04 -9.65 -26.94
CA TYR A 12 -19.99 -10.03 -27.86
C TYR A 12 -20.47 -9.90 -29.32
N GLY A 13 -19.71 -9.17 -30.14
CA GLY A 13 -20.09 -8.80 -31.50
C GLY A 13 -19.11 -7.81 -32.14
N PRO A 14 -19.41 -7.29 -33.34
CA PRO A 14 -18.56 -6.32 -34.04
C PRO A 14 -18.23 -5.08 -33.19
N GLU A 15 -19.22 -4.53 -32.50
CA GLU A 15 -19.06 -3.34 -31.66
C GLU A 15 -18.14 -3.59 -30.47
N TRP A 16 -18.36 -4.68 -29.74
CA TRP A 16 -17.49 -5.10 -28.65
C TRP A 16 -16.05 -5.33 -29.13
N ARG A 17 -15.86 -5.97 -30.29
CA ARG A 17 -14.52 -6.23 -30.86
C ARG A 17 -13.81 -4.92 -31.23
N SER A 18 -14.54 -3.94 -31.76
CA SER A 18 -14.00 -2.61 -32.05
C SER A 18 -13.55 -1.89 -30.77
N HIS A 19 -14.42 -1.80 -29.76
CA HIS A 19 -14.08 -1.23 -28.46
C HIS A 19 -12.86 -1.93 -27.85
N ARG A 20 -12.88 -3.27 -27.79
CA ARG A 20 -11.78 -4.09 -27.28
C ARG A 20 -10.47 -3.78 -27.99
N ARG A 21 -10.47 -3.64 -29.33
CA ARG A 21 -9.26 -3.31 -30.10
C ARG A 21 -8.68 -1.96 -29.67
N ILE A 22 -9.50 -0.93 -29.53
CA ILE A 22 -9.06 0.40 -29.08
C ILE A 22 -8.50 0.34 -27.65
N TYR A 23 -9.21 -0.31 -26.73
CA TYR A 23 -8.72 -0.51 -25.36
C TYR A 23 -7.38 -1.24 -25.34
N GLN A 24 -7.25 -2.33 -26.10
CA GLN A 24 -5.99 -3.09 -26.17
C GLN A 24 -4.86 -2.24 -26.75
N GLN A 25 -5.11 -1.41 -27.77
CA GLN A 25 -4.08 -0.54 -28.35
C GLN A 25 -3.64 0.58 -27.41
N ALA A 26 -4.59 1.21 -26.70
CA ALA A 26 -4.32 2.33 -25.81
C ALA A 26 -3.75 1.91 -24.45
N PHE A 27 -4.19 0.77 -23.92
CA PHE A 27 -3.84 0.28 -22.58
C PHE A 27 -2.86 -0.91 -22.58
N LYS A 28 -2.26 -1.26 -23.72
CA LYS A 28 -1.14 -2.21 -23.75
C LYS A 28 0.04 -1.71 -22.91
N PRO A 29 0.86 -2.61 -22.34
CA PRO A 29 1.98 -2.25 -21.48
C PRO A 29 2.90 -1.18 -22.08
N GLU A 30 3.20 -1.26 -23.38
CA GLU A 30 4.11 -0.32 -24.06
C GLU A 30 3.51 1.08 -24.15
N SER A 31 2.20 1.20 -24.42
CA SER A 31 1.50 2.49 -24.49
C SER A 31 1.35 3.12 -23.10
N SER A 32 1.24 2.30 -22.05
CA SER A 32 1.07 2.80 -20.68
C SER A 32 2.30 3.57 -20.16
N LEU A 33 3.50 3.26 -20.68
CA LEU A 33 4.74 3.96 -20.36
C LEU A 33 4.67 5.45 -20.72
N ASN A 34 3.96 5.82 -21.79
CA ASN A 34 3.79 7.22 -22.20
C ASN A 34 3.02 8.05 -21.16
N TYR A 35 2.21 7.41 -20.32
CA TYR A 35 1.39 8.05 -19.29
C TYR A 35 2.02 7.97 -17.89
N ARG A 36 3.22 7.37 -17.77
CA ARG A 36 3.86 7.08 -16.48
C ARG A 36 4.06 8.32 -15.62
N LEU A 37 4.41 9.47 -16.22
CA LEU A 37 4.57 10.72 -15.49
C LEU A 37 3.25 11.18 -14.84
N ILE A 38 2.15 11.08 -15.58
CA ILE A 38 0.81 11.44 -15.08
C ILE A 38 0.39 10.47 -13.98
N GLN A 39 0.58 9.16 -14.19
CA GLN A 39 0.27 8.13 -13.21
C GLN A 39 1.09 8.32 -11.92
N ALA A 40 2.40 8.55 -12.03
CA ALA A 40 3.28 8.75 -10.88
C ALA A 40 2.91 10.00 -10.08
N LYS A 41 2.55 11.09 -10.77
CA LYS A 41 2.04 12.30 -10.12
C LYS A 41 0.74 12.01 -9.38
N LYS A 42 -0.25 11.39 -10.03
CA LYS A 42 -1.56 11.12 -9.42
C LYS A 42 -1.49 10.14 -8.25
N ILE A 43 -0.63 9.13 -8.33
CA ILE A 43 -0.43 8.20 -7.20
C ILE A 43 0.29 8.89 -6.04
N ARG A 44 1.25 9.79 -6.31
CA ARG A 44 1.85 10.61 -5.26
C ARG A 44 0.83 11.54 -4.60
N ASP A 45 0.00 12.23 -5.39
CA ASP A 45 -1.06 13.10 -4.88
C ASP A 45 -2.01 12.29 -3.98
N PHE A 46 -2.39 11.08 -4.41
CA PHE A 46 -3.24 10.17 -3.63
C PHE A 46 -2.57 9.72 -2.31
N LEU A 47 -1.29 9.37 -2.35
CA LEU A 47 -0.51 9.03 -1.15
C LEU A 47 -0.45 10.20 -0.17
N ASN A 48 -0.24 11.41 -0.69
CA ASN A 48 -0.24 12.63 0.11
C ASN A 48 -1.59 12.82 0.80
N VAL A 49 -2.69 12.71 0.06
CA VAL A 49 -4.05 12.80 0.63
C VAL A 49 -4.25 11.82 1.79
N ILE A 50 -3.81 10.57 1.65
CA ILE A 50 -3.94 9.57 2.72
C ILE A 50 -3.08 9.93 3.94
N MET A 51 -1.83 10.35 3.74
CA MET A 51 -0.93 10.71 4.84
C MET A 51 -1.40 11.98 5.57
N SER A 52 -1.85 13.01 4.84
CA SER A 52 -2.40 14.23 5.43
C SER A 52 -3.70 13.92 6.17
N ALA A 53 -4.61 13.15 5.57
CA ALA A 53 -5.90 12.83 6.19
C ALA A 53 -5.79 11.90 7.41
N MET A 54 -4.86 10.93 7.41
CA MET A 54 -4.72 9.98 8.52
C MET A 54 -3.82 10.52 9.64
N TYR A 55 -2.72 11.18 9.30
CA TYR A 55 -1.65 11.51 10.25
C TYR A 55 -1.29 12.99 10.31
N ASP A 56 -2.03 13.87 9.62
CA ASP A 56 -1.67 15.28 9.46
C ASP A 56 -0.26 15.44 8.85
N HIS A 57 0.14 14.53 7.96
CA HIS A 57 1.49 14.52 7.38
C HIS A 57 1.49 14.78 5.89
N ASP A 58 2.08 15.90 5.47
CA ASP A 58 2.35 16.18 4.06
C ASP A 58 3.63 15.44 3.61
N VAL A 59 3.46 14.57 2.62
CA VAL A 59 4.52 13.78 2.02
C VAL A 59 5.53 14.70 1.34
N ALA A 60 6.79 14.61 1.76
CA ALA A 60 7.86 15.38 1.16
C ALA A 60 8.05 14.99 -0.33
N LEU A 61 8.39 15.98 -1.16
CA LEU A 61 8.63 15.79 -2.61
C LEU A 61 9.74 14.78 -2.89
N LYS A 62 10.72 14.68 -2.00
CA LYS A 62 11.86 13.80 -2.10
C LYS A 62 12.21 13.22 -0.74
N ASP A 63 12.60 11.95 -0.72
CA ASP A 63 13.18 11.25 0.43
C ASP A 63 12.35 11.29 1.73
N ASP A 64 11.02 11.24 1.61
CA ASP A 64 10.13 11.11 2.76
C ASP A 64 10.35 9.77 3.48
N PHE A 65 10.71 9.83 4.76
CA PHE A 65 11.04 8.66 5.57
C PHE A 65 9.88 7.66 5.65
N PHE A 66 8.64 8.13 5.88
CA PHE A 66 7.49 7.23 6.01
C PHE A 66 7.24 6.49 4.69
N VAL A 67 7.37 7.19 3.57
CA VAL A 67 7.22 6.62 2.24
C VAL A 67 8.31 5.58 1.94
N GLN A 68 9.56 5.82 2.35
CA GLN A 68 10.64 4.84 2.16
C GLN A 68 10.42 3.57 3.00
N VAL A 69 10.04 3.74 4.27
CA VAL A 69 9.77 2.62 5.17
C VAL A 69 8.58 1.80 4.67
N SER A 70 7.52 2.45 4.18
CA SER A 70 6.37 1.74 3.63
C SER A 70 6.70 1.02 2.32
N GLU A 71 7.48 1.64 1.42
CA GLU A 71 7.96 0.96 0.21
C GLU A 71 8.79 -0.28 0.55
N ALA A 72 9.69 -0.18 1.54
CA ALA A 72 10.51 -1.30 1.98
C ALA A 72 9.65 -2.43 2.61
N ALA A 73 8.68 -2.07 3.47
CA ALA A 73 7.78 -3.02 4.11
C ALA A 73 6.90 -3.74 3.08
N VAL A 74 6.24 -2.99 2.19
CA VAL A 74 5.35 -3.52 1.15
C VAL A 74 6.10 -4.38 0.15
N SER A 75 7.29 -3.95 -0.29
CA SER A 75 8.09 -4.74 -1.23
C SER A 75 8.50 -6.09 -0.63
N ARG A 76 8.85 -6.13 0.67
CA ARG A 76 9.17 -7.39 1.35
C ARG A 76 7.93 -8.26 1.61
N LEU A 77 6.80 -7.66 1.96
CA LEU A 77 5.53 -8.39 2.08
C LEU A 77 5.08 -8.99 0.75
N ALA A 78 5.30 -8.30 -0.37
CA ALA A 78 4.96 -8.82 -1.69
C ALA A 78 5.65 -10.16 -1.98
N TYR A 79 6.90 -10.36 -1.54
CA TYR A 79 7.58 -11.66 -1.66
C TYR A 79 6.89 -12.79 -0.89
N LEU A 80 6.18 -12.49 0.21
CA LEU A 80 5.44 -13.49 0.98
C LEU A 80 4.09 -13.84 0.35
N ILE A 81 3.48 -12.90 -0.37
CA ILE A 81 2.11 -13.02 -0.91
C ILE A 81 2.11 -13.62 -2.32
N VAL A 82 3.19 -13.47 -3.10
CA VAL A 82 3.29 -14.03 -4.46
C VAL A 82 3.28 -15.57 -4.41
N PRO A 83 2.31 -16.24 -5.07
CA PRO A 83 2.32 -17.68 -5.22
C PRO A 83 3.60 -18.14 -5.93
N GLY A 84 4.38 -19.03 -5.30
CA GLY A 84 5.64 -19.55 -5.85
C GLY A 84 6.92 -18.85 -5.38
N ALA A 85 6.83 -17.69 -4.72
CA ALA A 85 8.00 -17.03 -4.10
C ALA A 85 8.33 -17.62 -2.70
N THR A 86 7.37 -18.30 -2.08
CA THR A 86 7.56 -19.01 -0.80
C THR A 86 6.71 -20.29 -0.75
N VAL A 87 7.30 -21.36 -0.21
CA VAL A 87 6.66 -22.69 0.04
C VAL A 87 5.40 -22.57 0.93
N VAL A 88 5.27 -21.48 1.67
CA VAL A 88 4.21 -21.17 2.64
C VAL A 88 2.81 -21.05 2.02
N ASN A 89 2.69 -20.57 0.77
CA ASN A 89 1.39 -20.49 0.09
C ASN A 89 0.92 -21.82 -0.50
N MET A 90 1.74 -22.88 -0.42
CA MET A 90 1.41 -24.20 -0.98
C MET A 90 0.92 -25.20 0.10
N PHE A 91 1.22 -24.96 1.39
CA PHE A 91 0.87 -25.87 2.47
C PHE A 91 0.45 -25.13 3.77
N PRO A 92 -0.84 -25.11 4.14
CA PRO A 92 -1.36 -24.47 5.37
C PRO A 92 -0.74 -24.96 6.69
N ILE A 93 -0.09 -26.13 6.67
CA ILE A 93 0.67 -26.70 7.81
C ILE A 93 1.87 -25.84 8.22
N LEU A 94 2.31 -24.91 7.35
CA LEU A 94 3.47 -24.06 7.57
C LEU A 94 3.25 -22.91 8.58
N ARG A 95 2.03 -22.75 9.14
CA ARG A 95 1.82 -21.97 10.38
C ARG A 95 2.65 -22.47 11.57
N PHE A 96 3.08 -23.74 11.53
CA PHE A 96 3.78 -24.43 12.61
C PHE A 96 5.27 -24.69 12.33
N ILE A 97 5.91 -23.98 11.39
CA ILE A 97 7.34 -24.22 11.10
C ILE A 97 8.20 -23.91 12.33
N PRO A 98 8.92 -24.92 12.89
CA PRO A 98 9.86 -24.70 13.98
C PRO A 98 11.05 -23.88 13.52
N SER A 99 11.68 -23.16 14.45
CA SER A 99 12.85 -22.31 14.19
C SER A 99 14.10 -23.02 13.63
N TRP A 100 14.07 -24.34 13.41
CA TRP A 100 15.20 -25.11 12.84
C TRP A 100 15.10 -25.40 11.33
N PHE A 101 13.95 -25.18 10.66
CA PHE A 101 13.82 -25.38 9.19
C PHE A 101 14.91 -24.57 8.45
N PRO A 102 15.64 -25.10 7.45
CA PRO A 102 16.94 -24.60 7.02
C PRO A 102 16.88 -23.09 6.70
N GLY A 103 17.36 -22.27 7.64
CA GLY A 103 16.70 -20.99 7.91
C GLY A 103 17.43 -20.04 8.85
N VAL A 104 18.70 -19.74 8.56
CA VAL A 104 19.28 -18.47 9.01
C VAL A 104 18.71 -17.31 8.19
N GLY A 105 18.47 -17.53 6.89
CA GLY A 105 17.88 -16.53 6.00
C GLY A 105 16.40 -16.24 6.28
N PHE A 106 15.57 -17.27 6.50
CA PHE A 106 14.13 -17.08 6.68
C PHE A 106 13.77 -16.41 8.01
N LYS A 107 14.35 -16.85 9.13
CA LYS A 107 14.13 -16.21 10.45
C LYS A 107 14.59 -14.75 10.44
N ARG A 108 15.75 -14.47 9.83
CA ARG A 108 16.25 -13.10 9.63
C ARG A 108 15.34 -12.29 8.74
N PHE A 109 14.85 -12.86 7.64
CA PHE A 109 13.89 -12.22 6.74
C PHE A 109 12.58 -11.86 7.46
N CYS A 110 11.99 -12.79 8.22
CA CYS A 110 10.78 -12.54 9.00
C CYS A 110 11.01 -11.46 10.05
N SER A 111 12.13 -11.51 10.77
CA SER A 111 12.47 -10.50 11.78
C SER A 111 12.69 -9.11 11.16
N GLU A 112 13.40 -9.01 10.04
CA GLU A 112 13.61 -7.75 9.32
C GLU A 112 12.29 -7.20 8.73
N THR A 113 11.44 -8.08 8.18
CA THR A 113 10.12 -7.69 7.65
C THR A 113 9.20 -7.22 8.77
N GLN A 114 9.19 -7.90 9.91
CA GLN A 114 8.43 -7.49 11.08
C GLN A 114 8.83 -6.09 11.55
N LYS A 115 10.15 -5.82 11.66
CA LYS A 115 10.65 -4.49 12.03
C LYS A 115 10.19 -3.39 11.06
N LEU A 116 10.21 -3.66 9.75
CA LEU A 116 9.74 -2.70 8.75
C LEU A 116 8.23 -2.45 8.86
N VAL A 117 7.43 -3.48 9.10
CA VAL A 117 5.98 -3.35 9.30
C VAL A 117 5.67 -2.56 10.57
N GLU A 118 6.37 -2.85 11.66
CA GLU A 118 6.26 -2.12 12.92
C GLU A 118 6.62 -0.64 12.74
N GLN A 119 7.71 -0.33 12.02
CA GLN A 119 8.10 1.04 11.72
C GLN A 119 7.07 1.75 10.83
N MET A 120 6.58 1.09 9.78
CA MET A 120 5.56 1.63 8.88
C MET A 120 4.28 2.00 9.64
N ARG A 121 3.86 1.16 10.59
CA ARG A 121 2.66 1.40 11.42
C ARG A 121 2.90 2.46 12.48
N ASN A 122 4.00 2.35 13.24
CA ASN A 122 4.17 3.11 14.47
C ASN A 122 4.81 4.48 14.24
N ALA A 123 5.68 4.65 13.24
CA ALA A 123 6.41 5.91 13.07
C ALA A 123 5.51 7.10 12.68
N PRO A 124 4.55 6.95 11.74
CA PRO A 124 3.60 8.03 11.45
C PRO A 124 2.72 8.38 12.65
N LEU A 125 2.26 7.35 13.40
CA LEU A 125 1.49 7.53 14.63
C LEU A 125 2.28 8.31 15.69
N ALA A 126 3.53 7.90 15.94
CA ALA A 126 4.39 8.56 16.92
C ALA A 126 4.69 10.03 16.54
N SER A 127 4.86 10.31 15.26
CA SER A 127 5.04 11.67 14.74
C SER A 127 3.80 12.55 15.00
N MET A 128 2.62 12.01 14.72
CA MET A 128 1.34 12.69 14.96
C MET A 128 1.11 12.91 16.47
N GLU A 129 1.36 11.91 17.32
CA GLU A 129 1.26 12.06 18.77
C GLU A 129 2.25 13.08 19.34
N ALA A 130 3.46 13.18 18.76
CA ALA A 130 4.42 14.21 19.16
C ALA A 130 3.84 15.61 18.91
N LYS A 131 3.18 15.85 17.76
CA LYS A 131 2.48 17.11 17.48
C LYS A 131 1.37 17.39 18.51
N MET A 132 0.60 16.38 18.90
CA MET A 132 -0.42 16.52 19.95
C MET A 132 0.19 16.96 21.29
N ARG A 133 1.33 16.36 21.68
CA ARG A 133 2.04 16.72 22.93
C ARG A 133 2.63 18.13 22.90
N GLU A 134 3.00 18.62 21.71
CA GLU A 134 3.42 20.02 21.50
C GLU A 134 2.26 21.02 21.58
N GLY A 135 1.02 20.56 21.80
CA GLY A 135 -0.17 21.41 21.87
C GLY A 135 -0.73 21.80 20.50
N LYS A 136 -0.26 21.17 19.41
CA LYS A 136 -0.88 21.30 18.08
C LYS A 136 -2.01 20.29 17.99
N ALA A 137 -3.23 20.74 17.70
CA ALA A 137 -4.34 19.85 17.38
C ALA A 137 -4.20 19.38 15.92
N PRO A 138 -3.79 18.14 15.64
CA PRO A 138 -3.67 17.65 14.28
C PRO A 138 -5.08 17.50 13.70
N ASN A 139 -5.31 18.05 12.51
CA ASN A 139 -6.60 17.91 11.83
C ASN A 139 -6.58 16.63 10.99
N CYS A 140 -6.69 15.47 11.65
CA CYS A 140 -6.64 14.18 10.99
C CYS A 140 -7.51 13.12 11.64
N ILE A 141 -7.90 12.11 10.85
CA ILE A 141 -8.82 11.04 11.23
C ILE A 141 -8.32 10.29 12.47
N VAL A 142 -7.01 10.03 12.56
CA VAL A 142 -6.48 9.29 13.72
C VAL A 142 -6.56 10.11 15.00
N ALA A 143 -6.31 11.43 14.94
CA ALA A 143 -6.46 12.31 16.11
C ALA A 143 -7.92 12.32 16.59
N ASP A 144 -8.88 12.51 15.68
CA ASP A 144 -10.31 12.48 15.99
C ASP A 144 -10.74 11.14 16.60
N LEU A 145 -10.23 10.03 16.07
CA LEU A 145 -10.53 8.68 16.59
C LEU A 145 -9.87 8.44 17.96
N PHE A 146 -8.68 8.97 18.19
CA PHE A 146 -7.99 8.87 19.50
C PHE A 146 -8.70 9.68 20.59
N GLU A 147 -9.25 10.85 20.26
CA GLU A 147 -10.03 11.65 21.22
C GLU A 147 -11.30 10.93 21.69
N ASN A 148 -11.93 10.15 20.81
CA ASN A 148 -13.16 9.41 21.11
C ASN A 148 -12.92 7.96 21.56
N CYS A 149 -11.65 7.57 21.68
CA CYS A 149 -11.24 6.21 22.01
C CYS A 149 -11.56 5.86 23.46
N LYS A 150 -12.21 4.71 23.69
CA LYS A 150 -12.68 4.30 25.03
C LYS A 150 -11.77 3.30 25.72
N SER A 151 -10.88 2.65 24.97
CA SER A 151 -9.99 1.62 25.50
C SER A 151 -8.66 1.56 24.74
N GLU A 152 -7.62 1.03 25.38
CA GLU A 152 -6.33 0.83 24.71
C GLU A 152 -6.45 -0.18 23.56
N GLU A 153 -7.36 -1.14 23.64
CA GLU A 153 -7.64 -2.09 22.55
C GLU A 153 -8.20 -1.41 21.30
N GLU A 154 -9.11 -0.45 21.49
CA GLU A 154 -9.65 0.36 20.39
C GLU A 154 -8.55 1.23 19.76
N ARG A 155 -7.67 1.80 20.58
CA ARG A 155 -6.51 2.58 20.11
C ARG A 155 -5.57 1.78 19.23
N VAL A 156 -5.27 0.54 19.63
CA VAL A 156 -4.46 -0.39 18.82
C VAL A 156 -5.12 -0.65 17.46
N LYS A 157 -6.44 -0.92 17.44
CA LYS A 157 -7.20 -1.16 16.19
C LYS A 157 -7.20 0.05 15.26
N ILE A 158 -7.34 1.27 15.81
CA ILE A 158 -7.24 2.51 15.03
C ILE A 158 -5.87 2.61 14.36
N GLY A 159 -4.79 2.31 15.09
CA GLY A 159 -3.44 2.27 14.53
C GLY A 159 -3.28 1.24 13.41
N ASP A 160 -3.88 0.06 13.55
CA ASP A 160 -3.84 -1.01 12.55
C ASP A 160 -4.60 -0.63 11.27
N VAL A 161 -5.78 0.00 11.41
CA VAL A 161 -6.56 0.52 10.29
C VAL A 161 -5.76 1.58 9.53
N ALA A 162 -5.16 2.54 10.25
CA ALA A 162 -4.35 3.58 9.66
C ALA A 162 -3.13 3.02 8.91
N GLY A 163 -2.42 2.07 9.54
CA GLY A 163 -1.28 1.40 8.92
C GLY A 163 -1.68 0.62 7.66
N THR A 164 -2.87 -0.01 7.65
CA THR A 164 -3.40 -0.72 6.48
C THR A 164 -3.73 0.24 5.33
N SER A 165 -4.38 1.37 5.62
CA SER A 165 -4.68 2.41 4.62
C SER A 165 -3.39 2.95 3.99
N PHE A 166 -2.37 3.20 4.80
CA PHE A 166 -1.06 3.64 4.31
C PHE A 166 -0.37 2.58 3.45
N ALA A 167 -0.35 1.32 3.89
CA ALA A 167 0.23 0.22 3.13
C ALA A 167 -0.43 0.04 1.75
N ALA A 168 -1.76 0.13 1.67
CA ALA A 168 -2.50 0.05 0.42
C ALA A 168 -2.17 1.20 -0.55
N ALA A 169 -2.02 2.43 -0.02
CA ALA A 169 -1.59 3.58 -0.80
C ALA A 169 -0.17 3.41 -1.34
N ALA A 170 0.75 2.89 -0.50
CA ALA A 170 2.14 2.65 -0.85
C ALA A 170 2.32 1.52 -1.88
N ASP A 171 1.56 0.42 -1.78
CA ASP A 171 1.57 -0.67 -2.79
C ASP A 171 1.16 -0.18 -4.18
N THR A 172 0.19 0.74 -4.22
CA THR A 172 -0.24 1.34 -5.47
C THR A 172 0.88 2.16 -6.12
N LYS A 173 1.75 2.80 -5.32
CA LYS A 173 2.93 3.54 -5.79
C LYS A 173 4.04 2.63 -6.30
N SER A 174 4.34 1.54 -5.59
CA SER A 174 5.48 0.66 -5.91
C SER A 174 5.40 0.07 -7.31
N LYS A 175 4.18 -0.19 -7.82
CA LYS A 175 3.90 -0.74 -9.15
C LYS A 175 4.30 0.18 -10.31
N LEU A 176 4.58 1.46 -10.06
CA LEU A 176 5.05 2.41 -11.07
C LEU A 176 6.56 2.56 -11.12
N ARG A 177 7.35 1.78 -10.37
CA ARG A 177 8.82 1.85 -10.41
C ARG A 177 9.38 1.01 -11.59
N PRO A 178 10.41 1.48 -12.32
CA PRO A 178 11.00 0.66 -13.37
C PRO A 178 11.54 -0.61 -12.74
N LYS A 179 11.30 -1.77 -13.35
CA LYS A 179 12.10 -2.95 -13.03
C LYS A 179 13.48 -2.67 -13.60
N GLU A 180 14.43 -2.34 -12.73
CA GLU A 180 15.84 -2.41 -13.10
C GLU A 180 16.12 -3.90 -13.37
N GLY A 181 16.65 -4.16 -14.56
CA GLY A 181 16.88 -5.51 -15.10
C GLY A 181 18.08 -6.20 -14.48
#